data_AF-A0A4Y2DKB2-F1
#
_entry.id   AF-A0A4Y2DKB2-F1
#
_cell.length_a   1.000
_cell.length_b   1.000
_cell.length_c   1.000
_cell.angle_alpha   90.00
_cell.angle_beta   90.00
_cell.angle_gamma   90.00
#
_symmetry.space_group_name_H-M   'P 1'
#
loop_
_entity.id
_entity.type
_entity.pdbx_description
1 polymer ?
#
loop_
_entity_poly.entity_id
_entity_poly.type
_entity_poly.pdbx_seq_one_letter_code
_entity_poly.pdbx_strand_id
1 'polypeptide(L)'
;MSFLQKSATLSPEQVLVLMVDNGLSTRQYQRIREQAENLKCKLYPSYHKVKEAKQLCYPHSISVTETSAEITLQTRVDHTVSRTCNIEFVNEKVCLSTNTAFLVIMKWGCDGSEQNRYKQKFSEEIFSVESLLSICVVTLQIHSGTGDSQRVTCKSPVSSSAKYCRPIKFIFAKESTDLITTEVEKIKHQIKELEPKKIFFHDLEISLTPTLIFCMVNGKVCNAVSSCPSTQTCYLCGTKPNELNNLRVISKKEMSKEFLPFGISPLHSWIRLM
;
A
#
# COMPACT_ATOMS: atom_id res chain seq x y z
N MET A 1 35.11 -20.90 36.14
CA MET A 1 33.88 -20.22 36.57
C MET A 1 33.13 -19.75 35.34
N SER A 2 31.88 -20.15 35.25
CA SER A 2 30.95 -20.00 34.12
C SER A 2 30.44 -18.58 33.94
N PHE A 3 30.47 -18.09 32.69
CA PHE A 3 29.44 -17.20 32.15
C PHE A 3 29.15 -17.62 30.71
N LEU A 4 28.63 -18.84 30.53
CA LEU A 4 27.86 -19.15 29.31
C LEU A 4 26.54 -18.38 29.44
N GLN A 5 26.57 -17.13 28.99
CA GLN A 5 25.39 -16.32 28.76
C GLN A 5 24.43 -17.18 27.93
N LYS A 6 23.27 -17.56 28.51
CA LYS A 6 22.22 -18.29 27.81
C LYS A 6 22.02 -17.58 26.47
N SER A 7 22.26 -18.27 25.35
CA SER A 7 21.99 -17.69 24.03
C SER A 7 20.51 -17.36 24.01
N ALA A 8 20.17 -16.07 24.04
CA ALA A 8 18.79 -15.64 24.01
C ALA A 8 18.20 -16.11 22.68
N THR A 9 17.19 -16.99 22.75
CA THR A 9 16.42 -17.36 21.57
C THR A 9 15.82 -16.09 20.98
N LEU A 10 15.98 -15.89 19.68
CA LEU A 10 15.41 -14.75 18.96
C LEU A 10 13.89 -14.73 19.13
N SER A 11 13.32 -13.52 19.15
CA SER A 11 11.87 -13.38 19.19
C SER A 11 11.24 -13.89 17.88
N PRO A 12 10.00 -14.41 17.92
CA PRO A 12 9.28 -14.80 16.71
C PRO A 12 9.17 -13.68 15.67
N GLU A 13 9.05 -12.42 16.10
CA GLU A 13 8.98 -11.23 15.25
C GLU A 13 10.33 -10.95 14.58
N GLN A 14 11.43 -11.04 15.31
CA GLN A 14 12.78 -10.87 14.77
C GLN A 14 13.06 -11.91 13.67
N VAL A 15 12.65 -13.16 13.91
CA VAL A 15 12.79 -14.23 12.93
C VAL A 15 11.85 -14.04 11.74
N LEU A 16 10.62 -13.57 11.96
CA LEU A 16 9.70 -13.25 10.88
C LEU A 16 10.27 -12.18 9.95
N VAL A 17 10.85 -11.12 10.51
CA VAL A 17 11.56 -10.08 9.74
C VAL A 17 12.70 -10.70 8.93
N LEU A 18 13.54 -11.52 9.57
CA LEU A 18 14.64 -12.20 8.89
C LEU A 18 14.16 -13.08 7.72
N MET A 19 13.07 -13.83 7.91
CA MET A 19 12.50 -14.66 6.83
C MET A 19 11.97 -13.81 5.67
N VAL A 20 11.24 -12.73 5.96
CA VAL A 20 10.61 -11.90 4.92
C VAL A 20 11.65 -11.08 4.16
N ASP A 21 12.57 -10.41 4.85
CA ASP A 21 13.59 -9.56 4.20
C ASP A 21 14.57 -10.35 3.34
N ASN A 22 14.83 -11.62 3.69
CA ASN A 22 15.73 -12.50 2.94
C ASN A 22 14.99 -13.47 2.00
N GLY A 23 13.67 -13.37 1.87
CA GLY A 23 12.88 -14.24 0.98
C GLY A 23 12.98 -15.73 1.31
N LEU A 24 13.14 -16.08 2.59
CA LEU A 24 13.30 -17.48 3.00
C LEU A 24 11.97 -18.24 2.99
N SER A 25 11.96 -19.38 2.31
CA SER A 25 10.88 -20.36 2.43
C SER A 25 10.87 -21.02 3.82
N THR A 26 9.72 -21.56 4.22
CA THR A 26 9.59 -22.35 5.46
C THR A 26 10.59 -23.50 5.51
N ARG A 27 10.85 -24.17 4.38
CA ARG A 27 11.81 -25.27 4.28
C ARG A 27 13.25 -24.80 4.52
N GLN A 28 13.64 -23.68 3.93
CA GLN A 28 14.97 -23.10 4.15
C GLN A 28 15.16 -22.70 5.62
N TYR A 29 14.15 -22.08 6.22
CA TYR A 29 14.17 -21.73 7.65
C TYR A 29 14.31 -22.97 8.54
N GLN A 30 13.53 -24.03 8.28
CA GLN A 30 13.62 -25.29 9.03
C GLN A 30 15.02 -25.90 8.95
N ARG A 31 15.64 -25.92 7.77
CA ARG A 31 17.02 -26.40 7.60
C ARG A 31 18.04 -25.59 8.38
N ILE A 32 17.95 -24.26 8.36
CA ILE A 32 18.83 -23.37 9.13
C ILE A 32 18.69 -23.65 10.63
N ARG A 33 17.45 -23.81 11.10
CA ARG A 33 17.17 -24.14 12.50
C ARG A 33 17.72 -25.51 12.88
N GLU A 34 17.51 -26.54 12.07
CA GLU A 34 18.03 -27.89 12.29
C GLU A 34 19.57 -27.88 12.39
N GLN A 35 20.25 -27.14 11.52
CA GLN A 35 21.70 -26.99 11.58
C GLN A 35 22.17 -26.32 12.89
N ALA A 36 21.48 -25.27 13.35
CA ALA A 36 21.78 -24.62 14.62
C ALA A 36 21.54 -25.59 15.81
N GLU A 37 20.48 -26.38 15.77
CA GLU A 37 20.16 -27.38 16.79
C GLU A 37 21.21 -28.50 16.83
N ASN A 38 21.72 -28.94 15.68
CA ASN A 38 22.83 -29.90 15.59
C ASN A 38 24.12 -29.38 16.24
N LEU A 39 24.34 -28.06 16.20
CA LEU A 39 25.44 -27.38 16.89
C LEU A 39 25.12 -27.06 18.37
N LYS A 40 24.02 -27.61 18.91
CA LYS A 40 23.50 -27.36 20.27
C LYS A 40 23.16 -25.88 20.54
N CYS A 41 22.91 -25.10 19.48
CA CYS A 41 22.52 -23.69 19.56
C CYS A 41 21.00 -23.55 19.41
N LYS A 42 20.32 -23.08 20.47
CA LYS A 42 18.85 -22.85 20.47
C LYS A 42 18.50 -21.39 20.15
N LEU A 43 19.11 -20.86 19.09
CA LEU A 43 18.93 -19.46 18.69
C LEU A 43 17.58 -19.19 18.03
N TYR A 44 17.08 -20.13 17.21
CA TYR A 44 15.88 -19.92 16.41
C TYR A 44 14.63 -20.57 17.06
N PRO A 45 13.51 -19.85 17.18
CA PRO A 45 12.25 -20.41 17.68
C PRO A 45 11.66 -21.43 16.70
N SER A 46 10.70 -22.25 17.15
CA SER A 46 9.99 -23.14 16.24
C SER A 46 9.18 -22.33 15.20
N TYR A 47 9.00 -22.90 14.01
CA TYR A 47 8.21 -22.25 12.96
C TYR A 47 6.76 -21.98 13.39
N HIS A 48 6.21 -22.79 14.31
CA HIS A 48 4.87 -22.56 14.87
C HIS A 48 4.75 -21.16 15.49
N LYS A 49 5.73 -20.75 16.31
CA LYS A 49 5.75 -19.42 16.93
C LYS A 49 5.88 -18.31 15.90
N VAL A 50 6.69 -18.52 14.87
CA VAL A 50 6.84 -17.57 13.76
C VAL A 50 5.54 -17.44 12.97
N LYS A 51 4.82 -18.55 12.76
CA LYS A 51 3.49 -18.58 12.11
C LYS A 51 2.46 -17.80 12.93
N GLU A 52 2.42 -17.97 14.25
CA GLU A 52 1.54 -17.19 15.15
C GLU A 52 1.84 -15.69 15.04
N ALA A 53 3.12 -15.29 15.13
CA ALA A 53 3.52 -13.89 14.94
C ALA A 53 3.13 -13.34 13.56
N LYS A 54 3.21 -14.17 12.51
CA LYS A 54 2.77 -13.81 11.16
C LYS A 54 1.26 -13.62 11.07
N GLN A 55 0.47 -14.44 11.77
CA GLN A 55 -0.99 -14.33 11.81
C GLN A 55 -1.45 -13.03 12.47
N LEU A 56 -0.75 -12.55 13.50
CA LEU A 56 -0.99 -11.23 14.10
C LEU A 56 -0.76 -10.06 13.13
N CYS A 57 -0.13 -10.31 11.98
CA CYS A 57 0.10 -9.30 10.93
C CYS A 57 -0.96 -9.32 9.83
N TYR A 58 -1.92 -10.25 9.88
CA TYR A 58 -2.96 -10.35 8.87
C TYR A 58 -4.17 -9.52 9.28
N PRO A 59 -4.72 -8.70 8.35
CA PRO A 59 -6.00 -8.07 8.60
C PRO A 59 -7.12 -9.12 8.61
N HIS A 60 -8.22 -8.77 9.27
CA HIS A 60 -9.44 -9.59 9.27
C HIS A 60 -10.18 -9.44 7.93
N SER A 61 -11.14 -10.34 7.66
CA SER A 61 -12.12 -10.21 6.57
C SER A 61 -11.53 -10.10 5.15
N ILE A 62 -10.53 -10.93 4.84
CA ILE A 62 -10.00 -11.06 3.46
C ILE A 62 -10.93 -11.99 2.67
N SER A 63 -11.41 -11.54 1.52
CA SER A 63 -12.14 -12.36 0.56
C SER A 63 -11.18 -12.87 -0.51
N VAL A 64 -11.16 -14.19 -0.74
CA VAL A 64 -10.33 -14.82 -1.78
C VAL A 64 -11.23 -15.69 -2.63
N THR A 65 -11.27 -15.39 -3.92
CA THR A 65 -11.92 -16.19 -4.95
C THR A 65 -10.87 -16.76 -5.89
N GLU A 66 -11.29 -17.55 -6.87
CA GLU A 66 -10.39 -18.04 -7.90
C GLU A 66 -9.78 -16.89 -8.73
N THR A 67 -10.55 -15.84 -8.96
CA THR A 67 -10.25 -14.77 -9.92
C THR A 67 -9.73 -13.48 -9.27
N SER A 68 -9.89 -13.35 -7.95
CA SER A 68 -9.52 -12.13 -7.23
C SER A 68 -9.26 -12.38 -5.76
N ALA A 69 -8.53 -11.46 -5.14
CA ALA A 69 -8.44 -11.37 -3.69
C ALA A 69 -8.64 -9.91 -3.29
N GLU A 70 -9.52 -9.65 -2.34
CA GLU A 70 -9.86 -8.29 -1.93
C GLU A 70 -10.06 -8.16 -0.42
N ILE A 71 -9.85 -6.94 0.05
CA ILE A 71 -10.17 -6.50 1.41
C ILE A 71 -10.87 -5.15 1.31
N THR A 72 -11.84 -4.90 2.20
CA THR A 72 -12.49 -3.58 2.24
C THR A 72 -11.51 -2.49 2.61
N LEU A 73 -11.67 -1.30 2.03
CA LEU A 73 -10.76 -0.19 2.24
C LEU A 73 -10.66 0.19 3.72
N GLN A 74 -11.80 0.26 4.43
CA GLN A 74 -11.82 0.55 5.87
C GLN A 74 -10.95 -0.44 6.66
N THR A 75 -11.13 -1.74 6.44
CA THR A 75 -10.36 -2.77 7.18
C THR A 75 -8.86 -2.66 6.88
N ARG A 76 -8.50 -2.38 5.61
CA ARG A 76 -7.10 -2.20 5.22
C ARG A 76 -6.48 -0.96 5.86
N VAL A 77 -7.18 0.17 5.84
CA VAL A 77 -6.73 1.44 6.43
C VAL A 77 -6.60 1.27 7.94
N ASP A 78 -7.65 0.80 8.62
CA ASP A 78 -7.67 0.54 10.06
C ASP A 78 -6.49 -0.30 10.51
N HIS A 79 -6.27 -1.44 9.85
CA HIS A 79 -5.18 -2.35 10.19
C HIS A 79 -3.81 -1.68 9.96
N THR A 80 -3.64 -0.96 8.86
CA THR A 80 -2.37 -0.31 8.52
C THR A 80 -2.05 0.82 9.49
N VAL A 81 -3.04 1.66 9.80
CA VAL A 81 -2.88 2.78 10.74
C VAL A 81 -2.63 2.26 12.15
N SER A 82 -3.43 1.30 12.64
CA SER A 82 -3.24 0.72 13.98
C SER A 82 -1.83 0.18 14.16
N ARG A 83 -1.30 -0.55 13.16
CA ARG A 83 0.06 -1.07 13.22
C ARG A 83 1.13 0.01 13.15
N THR A 84 0.94 1.02 12.30
CA THR A 84 1.90 2.13 12.16
C THR A 84 1.96 2.92 13.47
N CYS A 85 0.79 3.32 13.98
CA CYS A 85 0.66 4.00 15.27
C CYS A 85 1.30 3.22 16.42
N ASN A 86 1.03 1.91 16.54
CA ASN A 86 1.65 1.11 17.59
C ASN A 86 3.19 1.11 17.52
N ILE A 87 3.77 1.12 16.33
CA ILE A 87 5.24 1.17 16.16
C ILE A 87 5.75 2.56 16.55
N GLU A 88 5.13 3.61 16.04
CA GLU A 88 5.56 5.00 16.28
C GLU A 88 5.39 5.40 17.74
N PHE A 89 4.26 5.06 18.38
CA PHE A 89 4.01 5.36 19.79
C PHE A 89 4.91 4.57 20.75
N VAL A 90 5.41 3.40 20.32
CA VAL A 90 6.36 2.61 21.12
C VAL A 90 7.80 3.12 20.93
N ASN A 91 8.18 3.52 19.72
CA ASN A 91 9.55 3.91 19.37
C ASN A 91 9.84 5.37 19.72
N GLU A 92 8.95 6.27 19.33
CA GLU A 92 9.02 7.66 19.70
C GLU A 92 8.14 7.83 20.92
N LYS A 93 8.68 8.41 21.99
CA LYS A 93 7.86 9.01 23.05
C LYS A 93 7.08 10.18 22.45
N VAL A 94 6.20 9.93 21.46
CA VAL A 94 5.25 10.90 20.93
C VAL A 94 4.53 11.38 22.17
N CYS A 95 4.89 12.59 22.59
CA CYS A 95 4.24 13.20 23.72
C CYS A 95 2.79 13.33 23.24
N LEU A 96 1.90 12.50 23.80
CA LEU A 96 0.45 12.67 23.69
C LEU A 96 0.10 13.94 24.46
N SER A 97 0.66 15.07 24.03
CA SER A 97 0.39 16.38 24.55
C SER A 97 -0.95 16.77 23.95
N THR A 98 -2.02 16.45 24.69
CA THR A 98 -3.43 16.90 24.53
C THR A 98 -4.15 16.61 23.20
N ASN A 99 -3.45 16.25 22.13
CA ASN A 99 -4.04 16.03 20.82
C ASN A 99 -4.47 14.58 20.64
N THR A 100 -5.77 14.37 20.62
CA THR A 100 -6.41 13.07 20.36
C THR A 100 -6.81 12.90 18.90
N ALA A 101 -6.70 13.94 18.06
CA ALA A 101 -7.05 13.89 16.65
C ALA A 101 -5.81 13.93 15.75
N PHE A 102 -5.71 12.96 14.85
CA PHE A 102 -4.62 12.80 13.91
C PHE A 102 -5.14 12.65 12.48
N LEU A 103 -4.45 13.30 11.54
CA LEU A 103 -4.71 13.15 10.11
C LEU A 103 -3.69 12.18 9.51
N VAL A 104 -4.17 11.15 8.83
CA VAL A 104 -3.32 10.18 8.13
C VAL A 104 -3.40 10.45 6.64
N ILE A 105 -2.29 10.90 6.05
CA ILE A 105 -2.18 11.10 4.61
C ILE A 105 -1.67 9.81 3.97
N MET A 106 -2.44 9.28 3.04
CA MET A 106 -2.09 8.08 2.27
C MET A 106 -2.17 8.40 0.78
N LYS A 107 -1.41 7.67 -0.03
CA LYS A 107 -1.59 7.64 -1.49
C LYS A 107 -2.05 6.27 -1.93
N TRP A 108 -2.84 6.22 -2.98
CA TRP A 108 -3.30 4.96 -3.57
C TRP A 108 -3.35 5.05 -5.08
N GLY A 109 -3.53 3.90 -5.71
CA GLY A 109 -3.72 3.79 -7.14
C GLY A 109 -3.78 2.34 -7.59
N CYS A 110 -3.73 2.16 -8.90
CA CYS A 110 -3.78 0.85 -9.53
C CYS A 110 -2.80 0.76 -10.69
N ASP A 111 -2.34 -0.47 -10.94
CA ASP A 111 -1.45 -0.77 -12.05
C ASP A 111 -1.68 -2.19 -12.57
N GLY A 112 -1.53 -2.34 -13.89
CA GLY A 112 -1.63 -3.61 -14.60
C GLY A 112 -0.25 -4.22 -14.82
N SER A 113 -0.13 -5.53 -14.65
CA SER A 113 1.10 -6.28 -14.90
C SER A 113 0.81 -7.58 -15.64
N GLU A 114 1.77 -8.02 -16.45
CA GLU A 114 1.71 -9.32 -17.12
C GLU A 114 2.40 -10.40 -16.26
N GLN A 115 1.89 -11.63 -16.33
CA GLN A 115 2.35 -12.76 -15.52
C GLN A 115 2.51 -14.04 -16.34
N ASN A 116 3.30 -14.96 -15.79
CA ASN A 116 3.47 -16.29 -16.38
C ASN A 116 2.16 -17.08 -16.31
N ARG A 117 1.83 -17.76 -17.42
CA ARG A 117 0.64 -18.63 -17.48
C ARG A 117 0.80 -19.85 -16.59
N TYR A 118 -0.15 -20.02 -15.69
CA TYR A 118 -0.36 -21.28 -15.01
C TYR A 118 -1.35 -22.13 -15.81
N LYS A 119 -1.24 -23.47 -15.71
CA LYS A 119 -2.17 -24.41 -16.35
C LYS A 119 -3.51 -24.54 -15.61
N GLN A 120 -3.84 -23.56 -14.76
CA GLN A 120 -5.09 -23.51 -14.02
C GLN A 120 -6.21 -23.02 -14.95
N LYS A 121 -7.35 -23.72 -14.97
CA LYS A 121 -8.52 -23.34 -15.75
C LYS A 121 -9.48 -22.58 -14.83
N PHE A 122 -9.97 -21.42 -15.29
CA PHE A 122 -11.03 -20.68 -14.61
C PHE A 122 -12.41 -21.15 -15.05
N SER A 123 -13.41 -20.88 -14.21
CA SER A 123 -14.82 -21.06 -14.55
C SER A 123 -15.33 -20.12 -15.64
N GLU A 124 -14.75 -18.92 -15.75
CA GLU A 124 -15.17 -17.86 -16.67
C GLU A 124 -14.05 -17.47 -17.64
N GLU A 125 -14.38 -17.29 -18.93
CA GLU A 125 -13.40 -17.01 -20.01
C GLU A 125 -12.81 -15.60 -19.99
N ILE A 126 -13.44 -14.67 -19.26
CA ILE A 126 -13.02 -13.25 -19.19
C ILE A 126 -11.73 -13.09 -18.36
N PHE A 127 -11.47 -14.03 -17.45
CA PHE A 127 -10.31 -13.99 -16.58
C PHE A 127 -9.12 -14.72 -17.21
N SER A 128 -7.95 -14.13 -17.05
CA SER A 128 -6.70 -14.69 -17.54
C SER A 128 -5.61 -14.55 -16.49
N VAL A 129 -4.88 -15.64 -16.23
CA VAL A 129 -3.72 -15.62 -15.33
C VAL A 129 -2.56 -14.83 -15.95
N GLU A 130 -2.64 -14.47 -17.24
CA GLU A 130 -1.60 -13.70 -17.94
C GLU A 130 -1.53 -12.24 -17.51
N SER A 131 -2.60 -11.72 -16.91
CA SER A 131 -2.68 -10.32 -16.56
C SER A 131 -3.24 -10.14 -15.16
N LEU A 132 -2.61 -9.26 -14.41
CA LEU A 132 -2.97 -8.92 -13.05
C LEU A 132 -3.19 -7.42 -12.96
N LEU A 133 -4.40 -7.02 -12.59
CA LEU A 133 -4.67 -5.67 -12.10
C LEU A 133 -4.53 -5.67 -10.57
N SER A 134 -3.71 -4.75 -10.06
CA SER A 134 -3.52 -4.56 -8.63
C SER A 134 -3.95 -3.17 -8.20
N ILE A 135 -4.60 -3.08 -7.04
CA ILE A 135 -4.96 -1.82 -6.39
C ILE A 135 -4.26 -1.78 -5.06
N CYS A 136 -3.50 -0.72 -4.81
CA CYS A 136 -2.64 -0.61 -3.63
C CYS A 136 -2.75 0.76 -2.96
N VAL A 137 -2.41 0.79 -1.66
CA VAL A 137 -2.33 2.00 -0.84
C VAL A 137 -1.01 2.04 -0.07
N VAL A 138 -0.50 3.24 0.18
CA VAL A 138 0.72 3.52 0.93
C VAL A 138 0.45 4.65 1.91
N THR A 139 0.79 4.46 3.18
CA THR A 139 0.80 5.55 4.17
C THR A 139 2.00 6.46 3.91
N LEU A 140 1.76 7.77 3.83
CA LEU A 140 2.81 8.76 3.63
C LEU A 140 3.21 9.45 4.93
N GLN A 141 2.24 10.03 5.62
CA GLN A 141 2.48 10.89 6.78
C GLN A 141 1.34 10.79 7.78
N ILE A 142 1.67 10.93 9.05
CA ILE A 142 0.70 11.09 10.14
C ILE A 142 0.97 12.45 10.76
N HIS A 143 -0.09 13.25 10.91
CA HIS A 143 -0.03 14.59 11.46
C HIS A 143 -0.86 14.69 12.73
N SER A 144 -0.32 15.33 13.76
CA SER A 144 -1.05 15.69 14.98
C SER A 144 -1.61 17.11 14.89
N GLY A 145 -2.85 17.31 15.36
CA GLY A 145 -3.49 18.62 15.42
C GLY A 145 -4.24 19.01 14.14
N THR A 146 -4.99 20.12 14.23
CA THR A 146 -5.82 20.67 13.15
C THR A 146 -5.36 22.07 12.74
N GLY A 147 -5.44 22.39 11.45
CA GLY A 147 -5.11 23.71 10.90
C GLY A 147 -3.63 24.09 11.05
N ASP A 148 -3.35 25.33 11.47
CA ASP A 148 -2.00 25.91 11.54
C ASP A 148 -1.09 25.27 12.60
N SER A 149 -1.64 24.45 13.50
CA SER A 149 -0.88 23.69 14.50
C SER A 149 -0.48 22.29 14.03
N GLN A 150 -0.66 21.98 12.75
CA GLN A 150 -0.37 20.66 12.20
C GLN A 150 1.13 20.36 12.29
N ARG A 151 1.49 19.33 13.06
CA ARG A 151 2.86 18.83 13.17
C ARG A 151 2.93 17.43 12.59
N VAL A 152 3.95 17.17 11.78
CA VAL A 152 4.18 15.83 11.26
C VAL A 152 4.75 14.95 12.37
N THR A 153 3.99 13.96 12.79
CA THR A 153 4.37 13.01 13.84
C THR A 153 5.13 11.83 13.26
N CYS A 154 4.74 11.34 12.09
CA CYS A 154 5.44 10.24 11.42
C CYS A 154 5.49 10.49 9.92
N LYS A 155 6.60 10.11 9.29
CA LYS A 155 6.79 10.09 7.84
C LYS A 155 7.28 8.72 7.42
N SER A 156 6.72 8.18 6.34
CA SER A 156 7.29 7.01 5.69
C SER A 156 8.75 7.30 5.31
N PRO A 157 9.72 6.49 5.76
CA PRO A 157 11.13 6.76 5.52
C PRO A 157 11.48 6.66 4.04
N VAL A 158 10.80 5.76 3.30
CA VAL A 158 10.98 5.57 1.86
C VAL A 158 9.62 5.35 1.19
N SER A 159 8.94 6.44 0.85
CA SER A 159 7.58 6.44 0.29
C SER A 159 7.44 5.79 -1.10
N SER A 160 8.56 5.53 -1.79
CA SER A 160 8.61 4.85 -3.09
C SER A 160 8.97 3.35 -2.97
N SER A 161 9.25 2.85 -1.76
CA SER A 161 9.61 1.45 -1.58
C SER A 161 8.38 0.54 -1.65
N ALA A 162 8.49 -0.54 -2.43
CA ALA A 162 7.48 -1.59 -2.49
C ALA A 162 7.17 -2.21 -1.12
N LYS A 163 8.12 -2.15 -0.16
CA LYS A 163 7.92 -2.65 1.21
C LYS A 163 6.79 -1.97 1.97
N TYR A 164 6.41 -0.74 1.60
CA TYR A 164 5.30 0.00 2.23
C TYR A 164 4.01 -0.03 1.41
N CYS A 165 4.06 -0.60 0.20
CA CYS A 165 2.89 -0.81 -0.64
C CYS A 165 2.00 -1.89 -0.03
N ARG A 166 0.73 -1.56 0.22
CA ARG A 166 -0.25 -2.47 0.81
C ARG A 166 -1.34 -2.77 -0.21
N PRO A 167 -1.51 -4.04 -0.63
CA PRO A 167 -2.54 -4.37 -1.61
C PRO A 167 -3.93 -4.31 -0.99
N ILE A 168 -4.86 -3.69 -1.69
CA ILE A 168 -6.29 -3.68 -1.40
C ILE A 168 -6.97 -4.80 -2.20
N LYS A 169 -6.64 -4.90 -3.49
CA LYS A 169 -7.28 -5.84 -4.40
C LYS A 169 -6.34 -6.33 -5.48
N PHE A 170 -6.51 -7.58 -5.86
CA PHE A 170 -5.89 -8.23 -7.01
C PHE A 170 -6.99 -8.84 -7.88
N ILE A 171 -6.89 -8.70 -9.20
CA ILE A 171 -7.82 -9.26 -10.16
C ILE A 171 -7.04 -9.87 -11.32
N PHE A 172 -7.29 -11.14 -11.63
CA PHE A 172 -6.69 -11.84 -12.78
C PHE A 172 -7.40 -11.46 -14.09
N ALA A 173 -7.24 -10.21 -14.50
CA ALA A 173 -7.83 -9.67 -15.71
C ALA A 173 -6.86 -8.69 -16.38
N LYS A 174 -6.99 -8.59 -17.72
CA LYS A 174 -6.25 -7.59 -18.49
C LYS A 174 -6.77 -6.20 -18.18
N GLU A 175 -5.83 -5.25 -18.05
CA GLU A 175 -6.13 -3.83 -17.89
C GLU A 175 -6.99 -3.35 -19.07
N SER A 176 -8.20 -2.90 -18.76
CA SER A 176 -9.14 -2.29 -19.71
C SER A 176 -9.72 -1.01 -19.12
N THR A 177 -10.16 -0.09 -19.97
CA THR A 177 -10.78 1.18 -19.54
C THR A 177 -11.96 0.94 -18.62
N ASP A 178 -12.85 0.01 -18.98
CA ASP A 178 -14.06 -0.29 -18.22
C ASP A 178 -13.73 -0.88 -16.84
N LEU A 179 -12.76 -1.79 -16.78
CA LEU A 179 -12.32 -2.40 -15.53
C LEU A 179 -11.66 -1.36 -14.61
N ILE A 180 -10.77 -0.53 -15.14
CA ILE A 180 -10.13 0.55 -14.37
C ILE A 180 -11.18 1.48 -13.81
N THR A 181 -12.07 2.01 -14.65
CA THR A 181 -13.07 2.99 -14.23
C THR A 181 -14.02 2.40 -13.19
N THR A 182 -14.47 1.16 -13.39
CA THR A 182 -15.34 0.46 -12.44
C THR A 182 -14.67 0.29 -11.08
N GLU A 183 -13.43 -0.19 -11.03
CA GLU A 183 -12.75 -0.43 -9.76
C GLU A 183 -12.30 0.86 -9.07
N VAL A 184 -11.89 1.88 -9.84
CA VAL A 184 -11.55 3.21 -9.30
C VAL A 184 -12.78 3.86 -8.67
N GLU A 185 -13.95 3.80 -9.33
CA GLU A 185 -15.17 4.36 -8.76
C GLU A 185 -15.64 3.61 -7.52
N LYS A 186 -15.48 2.28 -7.46
CA LYS A 186 -15.73 1.50 -6.23
C LYS A 186 -14.86 1.97 -5.07
N ILE A 187 -13.56 2.20 -5.30
CA ILE A 187 -12.66 2.68 -4.26
C ILE A 187 -12.99 4.13 -3.88
N LYS A 188 -13.29 5.01 -4.84
CA LYS A 188 -13.74 6.38 -4.55
C LYS A 188 -15.02 6.40 -3.71
N HIS A 189 -15.96 5.50 -3.97
CA HIS A 189 -17.16 5.33 -3.14
C HIS A 189 -16.78 4.93 -1.71
N GLN A 190 -15.95 3.90 -1.56
CA GLN A 190 -15.46 3.47 -0.24
C GLN A 190 -14.72 4.59 0.49
N ILE A 191 -13.95 5.44 -0.20
CA ILE A 191 -13.27 6.61 0.39
C ILE A 191 -14.27 7.61 0.97
N LYS A 192 -15.41 7.84 0.31
CA LYS A 192 -16.45 8.75 0.81
C LYS A 192 -17.13 8.22 2.08
N GLU A 193 -17.19 6.90 2.22
CA GLU A 193 -17.78 6.20 3.38
C GLU A 193 -16.76 5.89 4.48
N LEU A 194 -15.48 6.28 4.32
CA LEU A 194 -14.46 6.00 5.32
C LEU A 194 -14.74 6.73 6.63
N GLU A 195 -14.77 5.97 7.71
CA GLU A 195 -14.88 6.50 9.06
C GLU A 195 -13.50 6.66 9.72
N PRO A 196 -13.31 7.66 10.59
CA PRO A 196 -12.11 7.78 11.40
C PRO A 196 -11.89 6.55 12.28
N LYS A 197 -10.65 6.07 12.34
CA LYS A 197 -10.28 4.94 13.19
C LYS A 197 -9.97 5.43 14.59
N LYS A 198 -10.67 4.89 15.59
CA LYS A 198 -10.34 5.05 17.00
C LYS A 198 -9.38 3.95 17.47
N ILE A 199 -8.30 4.34 18.13
CA ILE A 199 -7.37 3.43 18.82
C ILE A 199 -7.18 3.89 20.26
N PHE A 200 -6.92 2.95 21.16
CA PHE A 200 -6.62 3.25 22.56
C PHE A 200 -5.13 3.07 22.81
N PHE A 201 -4.49 4.09 23.36
CA PHE A 201 -3.09 4.02 23.78
C PHE A 201 -2.93 4.67 25.16
N HIS A 202 -2.48 3.89 26.16
CA HIS A 202 -2.30 4.35 27.55
C HIS A 202 -3.53 5.11 28.08
N ASP A 203 -4.72 4.51 27.93
CA ASP A 203 -6.03 5.06 28.34
C ASP A 203 -6.50 6.33 27.62
N LEU A 204 -5.77 6.77 26.59
CA LEU A 204 -6.19 7.85 25.71
C LEU A 204 -6.83 7.30 24.43
N GLU A 205 -8.04 7.77 24.12
CA GLU A 205 -8.69 7.52 22.84
C GLU A 205 -8.12 8.47 21.79
N ILE A 206 -7.52 7.89 20.74
CA ILE A 206 -6.95 8.61 19.61
C ILE A 206 -7.82 8.34 18.39
N SER A 207 -8.29 9.40 17.74
CA SER A 207 -9.05 9.38 16.50
C SER A 207 -8.15 9.70 15.31
N LEU A 208 -8.14 8.82 14.31
CA LEU A 208 -7.32 8.90 13.12
C LEU A 208 -8.20 9.04 11.89
N THR A 209 -8.15 10.20 11.26
CA THR A 209 -8.91 10.47 10.04
C THR A 209 -8.01 10.23 8.82
N PRO A 210 -8.32 9.23 7.96
CA PRO A 210 -7.54 8.99 6.75
C PRO A 210 -7.92 9.97 5.63
N THR A 211 -6.93 10.38 4.84
CA THR A 211 -7.09 11.13 3.59
C THR A 211 -6.28 10.46 2.50
N LEU A 212 -6.94 10.05 1.41
CA LEU A 212 -6.35 9.24 0.35
C LEU A 212 -6.18 10.06 -0.94
N ILE A 213 -4.96 10.10 -1.45
CA ILE A 213 -4.60 10.81 -2.69
C ILE A 213 -4.40 9.79 -3.83
N PHE A 214 -5.20 9.89 -4.88
CA PHE A 214 -5.13 9.00 -6.04
C PHE A 214 -4.03 9.45 -7.02
N CYS A 215 -2.78 9.08 -6.72
CA CYS A 215 -1.59 9.51 -7.48
C CYS A 215 -0.64 8.36 -7.87
N MET A 216 -0.88 7.14 -7.39
CA MET A 216 -0.06 5.97 -7.77
C MET A 216 -0.57 5.36 -9.08
N VAL A 217 -0.56 6.16 -10.15
CA VAL A 217 -1.18 5.80 -11.43
C VAL A 217 -0.25 6.06 -12.59
N ASN A 218 -0.38 5.23 -13.62
CA ASN A 218 0.31 5.39 -14.89
C ASN A 218 -0.54 6.25 -15.86
N GLY A 219 0.02 6.62 -17.01
CA GLY A 219 -0.69 7.44 -18.00
C GLY A 219 -1.95 6.77 -18.59
N LYS A 220 -1.99 5.44 -18.69
CA LYS A 220 -3.15 4.70 -19.19
C LYS A 220 -4.32 4.80 -18.21
N VAL A 221 -4.06 4.62 -16.92
CA VAL A 221 -5.05 4.79 -15.85
C VAL A 221 -5.57 6.23 -15.83
N CYS A 222 -4.70 7.23 -15.92
CA CYS A 222 -5.12 8.64 -16.02
C CYS A 222 -6.09 8.86 -17.18
N ASN A 223 -5.78 8.31 -18.36
CA ASN A 223 -6.62 8.44 -19.55
C ASN A 223 -7.97 7.73 -19.41
N ALA A 224 -7.97 6.51 -18.85
CA ALA A 224 -9.19 5.76 -18.59
C ALA A 224 -10.12 6.52 -17.64
N VAL A 225 -9.60 7.02 -16.52
CA VAL A 225 -10.39 7.73 -15.50
C VAL A 225 -10.83 9.12 -15.97
N SER A 226 -10.04 9.80 -16.80
CA SER A 226 -10.40 11.11 -17.37
C SER A 226 -11.27 11.03 -18.63
N SER A 227 -11.66 9.83 -19.07
CA SER A 227 -12.33 9.61 -20.35
C SER A 227 -11.57 10.22 -21.54
N CYS A 228 -10.24 10.28 -21.47
CA CYS A 228 -9.39 10.79 -22.54
C CYS A 228 -8.98 9.63 -23.46
N PRO A 229 -9.50 9.55 -24.71
CA PRO A 229 -9.27 8.40 -25.58
C PRO A 229 -7.84 8.32 -26.12
N SER A 230 -7.10 9.43 -26.13
CA SER A 230 -5.74 9.51 -26.70
C SER A 230 -4.70 9.66 -25.61
N THR A 231 -3.62 8.87 -25.72
CA THR A 231 -2.43 8.97 -24.86
C THR A 231 -1.55 10.19 -25.14
N GLN A 232 -1.79 10.87 -26.25
CA GLN A 232 -1.06 12.07 -26.68
C GLN A 232 -1.80 13.37 -26.35
N THR A 233 -3.09 13.28 -25.98
CA THR A 233 -3.87 14.43 -25.54
C THR A 233 -3.65 14.63 -24.04
N CYS A 234 -3.48 15.88 -23.60
CA CYS A 234 -3.36 16.17 -22.18
C CYS A 234 -4.69 15.91 -21.46
N TYR A 235 -4.71 14.96 -20.52
CA TYR A 235 -5.91 14.63 -19.74
C TYR A 235 -6.37 15.75 -18.79
N LEU A 236 -5.51 16.74 -18.48
CA LEU A 236 -5.86 17.85 -17.60
C LEU A 236 -6.63 18.98 -18.33
N CYS A 237 -6.27 19.27 -19.58
CA CYS A 237 -6.78 20.43 -20.33
C CYS A 237 -7.27 20.11 -21.75
N GLY A 238 -7.29 18.82 -22.13
CA GLY A 238 -7.75 18.37 -23.45
C GLY A 238 -6.86 18.82 -24.62
N THR A 239 -5.66 19.33 -24.36
CA THR A 239 -4.78 19.88 -25.41
C THR A 239 -4.20 18.78 -26.28
N LYS A 240 -4.39 18.94 -27.59
CA LYS A 240 -3.84 18.06 -28.62
C LYS A 240 -2.38 18.43 -28.93
N PRO A 241 -1.56 17.50 -29.47
CA PRO A 241 -0.15 17.77 -29.77
C PRO A 241 0.09 18.98 -30.69
N ASN A 242 -0.80 19.22 -31.66
CA ASN A 242 -0.71 20.34 -32.59
C ASN A 242 -0.87 21.73 -31.93
N GLU A 243 -1.52 21.79 -30.77
CA GLU A 243 -1.76 23.03 -30.01
C GLU A 243 -0.74 23.21 -28.88
N LEU A 244 0.00 22.15 -28.50
CA LEU A 244 0.82 22.11 -27.30
C LEU A 244 2.01 23.09 -27.33
N ASN A 245 2.46 23.50 -28.51
CA ASN A 245 3.55 24.47 -28.65
C ASN A 245 3.05 25.93 -28.64
N ASN A 246 1.73 26.17 -28.54
CA ASN A 246 1.17 27.52 -28.54
C ASN A 246 0.80 27.98 -27.12
N LEU A 247 1.75 28.65 -26.46
CA LEU A 247 1.59 29.15 -25.09
C LEU A 247 0.37 30.05 -24.90
N ARG A 248 -0.01 30.85 -25.92
CA ARG A 248 -1.19 31.75 -25.85
C ARG A 248 -2.51 31.00 -25.84
N VAL A 249 -2.55 29.82 -26.47
CA VAL A 249 -3.72 28.94 -26.48
C VAL A 249 -3.79 28.18 -25.16
N ILE A 250 -2.66 27.65 -24.67
CA ILE A 250 -2.60 26.89 -23.42
C ILE A 250 -2.97 27.73 -22.22
N SER A 251 -2.48 28.97 -22.13
CA SER A 251 -2.73 29.85 -21.00
C SER A 251 -4.21 30.19 -20.81
N LYS A 252 -5.04 30.01 -21.86
CA LYS A 252 -6.47 30.28 -21.85
C LYS A 252 -7.32 29.04 -21.60
N LYS A 253 -6.73 27.84 -21.60
CA LYS A 253 -7.48 26.60 -21.41
C LYS A 253 -7.79 26.37 -19.95
N GLU A 254 -9.04 26.02 -19.69
CA GLU A 254 -9.45 25.57 -18.37
C GLU A 254 -8.88 24.18 -18.09
N MET A 255 -8.42 24.01 -16.86
CA MET A 255 -7.86 22.76 -16.37
C MET A 255 -8.89 22.08 -15.47
N SER A 256 -9.11 20.79 -15.69
CA SER A 256 -9.95 19.99 -14.81
C SER A 256 -9.26 19.81 -13.45
N LYS A 257 -9.78 20.52 -12.44
CA LYS A 257 -9.26 20.44 -11.07
C LYS A 257 -9.48 19.06 -10.44
N GLU A 258 -10.45 18.30 -10.94
CA GLU A 258 -10.75 16.93 -10.48
C GLU A 258 -9.56 15.98 -10.68
N PHE A 259 -8.75 16.20 -11.71
CA PHE A 259 -7.63 15.32 -12.08
C PHE A 259 -6.28 15.78 -11.53
N LEU A 260 -6.22 16.91 -10.82
CA LEU A 260 -5.03 17.36 -10.12
C LEU A 260 -4.46 16.33 -9.12
N PRO A 261 -5.28 15.55 -8.38
CA PRO A 261 -4.79 14.51 -7.48
C PRO A 261 -3.95 13.43 -8.14
N PHE A 262 -4.04 13.23 -9.48
CA PHE A 262 -3.18 12.29 -10.21
C PHE A 262 -1.69 12.65 -10.05
N GLY A 263 -1.40 13.93 -9.79
CA GLY A 263 -0.06 14.44 -9.61
C GLY A 263 0.79 14.32 -10.88
N ILE A 264 2.11 14.45 -10.69
CA ILE A 264 3.10 14.26 -11.75
C ILE A 264 3.63 12.83 -11.62
N SER A 265 3.62 12.07 -12.70
CA SER A 265 4.26 10.74 -12.76
C SER A 265 5.75 10.90 -13.11
N PRO A 266 6.69 10.82 -12.15
CA PRO A 266 8.10 11.09 -12.43
C PRO A 266 8.70 10.01 -13.32
N LEU A 267 8.24 8.75 -13.16
CA LEU A 267 8.67 7.60 -13.95
C LEU A 267 8.42 7.83 -15.45
N HIS A 268 7.18 8.15 -15.84
CA HIS A 268 6.86 8.38 -17.25
C HIS A 268 7.42 9.71 -17.78
N SER A 269 7.55 10.72 -16.91
CA SER A 269 8.21 11.98 -17.30
C SER A 269 9.66 11.71 -17.70
N TRP A 270 10.38 10.92 -16.90
CA TRP A 270 11.75 10.53 -17.19
C TRP A 270 11.87 9.68 -18.46
N ILE A 271 11.03 8.66 -18.62
CA ILE A 271 11.03 7.78 -19.82
C ILE A 271 10.74 8.56 -21.10
N ARG A 272 9.88 9.58 -21.07
CA ARG A 272 9.51 10.38 -22.25
C ARG A 272 10.51 11.48 -22.60
N LEU A 273 11.34 11.89 -21.64
CA LEU A 273 12.38 12.91 -21.82
C LEU A 273 13.74 12.32 -22.23
N MET A 274 13.94 11.02 -21.97
CA MET A 274 15.02 10.21 -22.53
C MET A 274 14.79 9.94 -24.01
#